data_AF-A0A7S1FH56-F1
#
_entry.id   AF-A0A7S1FH56-F1
#
_cell.length_a   1.000
_cell.length_b   1.000
_cell.length_c   1.000
_cell.angle_alpha   90.00
_cell.angle_beta   90.00
_cell.angle_gamma   90.00
#
_symmetry.space_group_name_H-M   'P 1'
#
loop_
_entity.id
_entity.type
_entity.pdbx_description
1 polymer ?
#
loop_
_entity_poly.entity_id
_entity_poly.type
_entity_poly.pdbx_seq_one_letter_code
_entity_poly.pdbx_strand_id
1 'polypeptide(L)'
;SSHQQFTTVPMYKSLIVRARAAVTLARYVPPRSDDCKAYRFAAAVAFAALVPASQWRGSDCQDTEKRRHELVLSADCGGTTSRLRLYRVDPHEPIVESQDPPGTLVSEEKFPNLLFDSIDQIIETFLSRHCGPREEKPLVAVLAVAGIVTNNQCRFTNLDWAVNGNELAQSLGIQRVEIMNDFVAQGYGTLTLKEGDYVQLNNVAPRRGAPVACIGAGTGLGECFLVADPSGEYLCYPSEGGHAEFAPRGEGSNEEQIELLKYLKVKFSGWNRISVERVVSGTGICNIYEFLAYRNPSQIDRATHREFQSTPGDAGVIARNARPDSLCGRALEIFAECYGAQCGSLAIQLMPFRGLFITGGVSNKLHDYLEGEGAFIRAFHDKGRVSPLLEQVPLFLVKSDDMGQRGAHLRSVRLLKEVLAGVSTRIDEATPVSEDTLVPPRNVLFESVHGESEDKATLQQFVSKFQYRNRRLPIGEDELTHHEPVFKTMLWRTVRGGDPKNDFDWVYREMWIARNGSLAYLNKQRQEKFVYYTREDLRNAEIEPLPEGSTSRPWSFSVLVDGFEPAIFSASSEVGRNLWIEELRVVRGSSDT
;
A
#
# COMPACT_ATOMS: atom_id res chain seq x y z
N SER A 1 41.87 -67.25 1.42
CA SER A 1 40.51 -67.07 0.87
C SER A 1 39.92 -65.83 1.53
N SER A 2 39.47 -64.79 0.86
CA SER A 2 39.12 -64.55 -0.54
C SER A 2 39.06 -63.03 -0.75
N HIS A 3 39.68 -62.55 -1.82
CA HIS A 3 39.56 -61.18 -2.34
C HIS A 3 38.21 -60.96 -3.02
N GLN A 4 37.64 -59.76 -2.88
CA GLN A 4 36.75 -59.10 -3.86
C GLN A 4 37.18 -57.62 -3.91
N GLN A 5 37.98 -57.21 -4.89
CA GLN A 5 37.59 -56.58 -6.16
C GLN A 5 36.74 -55.30 -6.00
N PHE A 6 37.41 -54.14 -5.95
CA PHE A 6 36.84 -52.88 -6.42
C PHE A 6 37.25 -52.67 -7.88
N THR A 7 36.27 -52.73 -8.77
CA THR A 7 36.37 -52.41 -10.18
C THR A 7 36.60 -50.91 -10.36
N THR A 8 37.74 -50.56 -10.96
CA THR A 8 38.06 -49.21 -11.41
C THR A 8 37.31 -48.93 -12.71
N VAL A 9 36.52 -47.85 -12.72
CA VAL A 9 35.64 -47.46 -13.82
C VAL A 9 36.46 -47.00 -15.05
N PRO A 10 36.13 -47.45 -16.28
CA PRO A 10 36.87 -47.12 -17.53
C PRO A 10 36.91 -45.63 -17.93
N MET A 11 36.17 -44.76 -17.23
CA MET A 11 35.98 -43.36 -17.62
C MET A 11 37.28 -42.53 -17.53
N TYR A 12 38.16 -42.84 -16.56
CA TYR A 12 39.43 -42.13 -16.33
C TYR A 12 40.46 -42.35 -17.44
N LYS A 13 40.52 -43.56 -18.02
CA LYS A 13 41.41 -43.83 -19.17
C LYS A 13 40.96 -43.06 -20.41
N SER A 14 39.65 -42.89 -20.60
CA SER A 14 39.12 -42.12 -21.74
C SER A 14 39.46 -40.63 -21.64
N LEU A 15 39.45 -40.05 -20.43
CA LEU A 15 39.81 -38.65 -20.20
C LEU A 15 41.29 -38.38 -20.44
N ILE A 16 42.18 -39.27 -19.99
CA ILE A 16 43.63 -39.13 -20.19
C ILE A 16 44.01 -39.26 -21.66
N VAL A 17 43.34 -40.16 -22.41
CA VAL A 17 43.56 -40.30 -23.86
C VAL A 17 43.05 -39.07 -24.61
N ARG A 18 41.90 -38.51 -24.22
CA ARG A 18 41.35 -37.27 -24.81
C ARG A 18 42.21 -36.03 -24.48
N ALA A 19 42.76 -35.94 -23.27
CA ALA A 19 43.68 -34.87 -22.89
C ALA A 19 45.01 -34.94 -23.68
N ARG A 20 45.56 -36.14 -23.89
CA ARG A 20 46.76 -36.32 -24.74
C ARG A 20 46.50 -35.98 -26.21
N ALA A 21 45.33 -36.31 -26.74
CA ALA A 21 44.93 -35.92 -28.10
C ALA A 21 44.80 -34.40 -28.24
N ALA A 22 44.20 -33.71 -27.27
CA ALA A 22 44.06 -32.25 -27.26
C ALA A 22 45.42 -31.53 -27.20
N VAL A 23 46.37 -32.03 -26.38
CA VAL A 23 47.73 -31.48 -26.31
C VAL A 23 48.53 -31.70 -27.60
N THR A 24 48.26 -32.80 -28.33
CA THR A 24 48.92 -33.08 -29.61
C THR A 24 48.36 -32.21 -30.74
N LEU A 25 47.05 -31.95 -30.75
CA LEU A 25 46.38 -31.03 -31.68
C LEU A 25 46.84 -29.58 -31.50
N ALA A 26 47.11 -29.14 -30.27
CA ALA A 26 47.61 -27.80 -29.98
C ALA A 26 49.01 -27.50 -30.55
N ARG A 27 49.79 -28.53 -30.94
CA ARG A 27 51.13 -28.37 -31.54
C ARG A 27 51.13 -28.11 -33.05
N TYR A 28 50.01 -28.30 -33.74
CA TYR A 28 49.90 -28.16 -35.20
C TYR A 28 49.13 -26.91 -35.67
N VAL A 29 48.70 -26.04 -34.74
CA VAL A 29 48.00 -24.80 -35.07
C VAL A 29 49.03 -23.65 -35.21
N PRO A 30 49.25 -23.08 -36.41
CA PRO A 30 50.18 -21.97 -36.58
C PRO A 30 49.61 -20.68 -35.97
N PRO A 31 50.46 -19.78 -35.45
CA PRO A 31 49.99 -18.61 -34.72
C PRO A 31 49.62 -17.49 -35.68
N ARG A 32 48.34 -17.39 -36.07
CA ARG A 32 47.79 -16.14 -36.61
C ARG A 32 46.34 -15.90 -36.16
N SER A 33 46.17 -14.74 -35.51
CA SER A 33 44.97 -13.94 -35.19
C SER A 33 43.87 -14.52 -34.29
N ASP A 34 43.69 -13.84 -33.14
CA ASP A 34 42.45 -13.39 -32.47
C ASP A 34 41.44 -14.38 -31.89
N ASP A 35 41.88 -15.49 -31.28
CA ASP A 35 41.01 -16.26 -30.37
C ASP A 35 41.69 -16.64 -29.04
N CYS A 36 41.66 -15.70 -28.08
CA CYS A 36 42.34 -15.79 -26.79
C CYS A 36 41.66 -16.75 -25.78
N LYS A 37 40.45 -17.27 -26.07
CA LYS A 37 39.66 -18.11 -25.14
C LYS A 37 40.03 -19.59 -25.20
N ALA A 38 40.29 -20.15 -26.38
CA ALA A 38 40.65 -21.56 -26.53
C ALA A 38 42.04 -21.87 -25.93
N TYR A 39 42.99 -20.94 -26.07
CA TYR A 39 44.34 -21.08 -25.53
C TYR A 39 44.36 -21.02 -23.99
N ARG A 40 43.54 -20.14 -23.38
CA ARG A 40 43.39 -20.06 -21.92
C ARG A 40 42.74 -21.30 -21.33
N PHE A 41 41.75 -21.88 -22.01
CA PHE A 41 41.11 -23.12 -21.58
C PHE A 41 42.06 -24.31 -21.67
N ALA A 42 42.83 -24.43 -22.77
CA ALA A 42 43.83 -25.48 -22.93
C ALA A 42 44.99 -25.35 -21.90
N ALA A 43 45.43 -24.12 -21.61
CA ALA A 43 46.45 -23.85 -20.60
C ALA A 43 45.96 -24.17 -19.17
N ALA A 44 44.71 -23.83 -18.83
CA ALA A 44 44.12 -24.13 -17.52
C ALA A 44 43.97 -25.65 -17.30
N VAL A 45 43.57 -26.40 -18.32
CA VAL A 45 43.46 -27.87 -18.27
C VAL A 45 44.85 -28.52 -18.17
N ALA A 46 45.86 -27.98 -18.85
CA ALA A 46 47.25 -28.45 -18.74
C ALA A 46 47.86 -28.16 -17.36
N PHE A 47 47.53 -27.02 -16.76
CA PHE A 47 48.01 -26.63 -15.43
C PHE A 47 47.40 -27.51 -14.33
N ALA A 48 46.09 -27.79 -14.42
CA ALA A 48 45.40 -28.69 -13.49
C ALA A 48 45.90 -30.15 -13.56
N ALA A 49 46.44 -30.58 -14.71
CA ALA A 49 46.96 -31.93 -14.90
C ALA A 49 48.41 -32.13 -14.41
N LEU A 50 49.13 -31.05 -14.06
CA LEU A 50 50.56 -31.09 -13.70
C LEU A 50 50.84 -30.89 -12.20
N VAL A 51 49.84 -30.62 -11.37
CA VAL A 51 50.03 -30.44 -9.91
C VAL A 51 49.93 -31.79 -9.19
N PRO A 52 50.97 -32.27 -8.49
CA PRO A 52 50.91 -33.50 -7.71
C PRO A 52 49.93 -33.37 -6.53
N ALA A 53 49.09 -34.38 -6.33
CA ALA A 53 48.10 -34.44 -5.24
C ALA A 53 48.70 -34.27 -3.82
N SER A 54 50.02 -34.36 -3.67
CA SER A 54 50.76 -34.19 -2.41
C SER A 54 51.01 -32.74 -1.98
N GLN A 55 50.71 -31.75 -2.83
CA GLN A 55 50.80 -30.32 -2.50
C GLN A 55 49.49 -29.72 -1.96
N TRP A 56 48.38 -30.47 -1.98
CA TRP A 56 47.17 -30.12 -1.24
C TRP A 56 47.33 -30.52 0.23
N ARG A 57 48.18 -29.81 0.99
CA ARG A 57 48.24 -29.94 2.45
C ARG A 57 47.51 -28.78 3.11
N GLY A 58 46.31 -29.10 3.62
CA GLY A 58 45.74 -28.58 4.84
C GLY A 58 45.65 -27.05 4.99
N SER A 59 44.61 -26.45 4.40
CA SER A 59 43.96 -25.26 5.00
C SER A 59 42.51 -25.02 4.55
N ASP A 60 42.03 -25.59 3.44
CA ASP A 60 40.75 -25.12 2.85
C ASP A 60 39.57 -26.11 2.87
N CYS A 61 39.74 -27.36 3.32
CA CYS A 61 38.63 -28.34 3.26
C CYS A 61 37.62 -28.26 4.43
N GLN A 62 37.84 -27.40 5.45
CA GLN A 62 36.87 -27.20 6.53
C GLN A 62 35.96 -25.98 6.32
N ASP A 63 36.26 -25.10 5.36
CA ASP A 63 35.46 -23.89 5.11
C ASP A 63 34.38 -24.10 4.02
N THR A 64 34.54 -25.11 3.16
CA THR A 64 33.57 -25.41 2.09
C THR A 64 32.27 -26.04 2.58
N GLU A 65 32.23 -26.63 3.78
CA GLU A 65 30.98 -27.12 4.38
C GLU A 65 30.18 -26.02 5.10
N LYS A 66 30.83 -24.90 5.47
CA LYS A 66 30.19 -23.83 6.27
C LYS A 66 29.30 -22.90 5.46
N ARG A 67 29.55 -22.69 4.15
CA ARG A 67 28.69 -21.85 3.29
C ARG A 67 27.73 -22.66 2.42
N ARG A 68 26.99 -23.61 3.01
CA ARG A 68 25.87 -24.26 2.30
C ARG A 68 24.61 -23.40 2.28
N HIS A 69 24.50 -22.45 3.20
CA HIS A 69 23.31 -21.62 3.32
C HIS A 69 23.68 -20.18 3.58
N GLU A 70 22.92 -19.28 2.98
CA GLU A 70 23.04 -17.83 3.16
C GLU A 70 21.83 -17.32 3.94
N LEU A 71 22.01 -16.24 4.69
CA LEU A 71 20.89 -15.57 5.35
C LEU A 71 20.25 -14.55 4.40
N VAL A 72 18.92 -14.52 4.37
CA VAL A 72 18.14 -13.53 3.63
C VAL A 72 17.11 -12.90 4.55
N LEU A 73 16.92 -11.59 4.40
CA LEU A 73 15.89 -10.84 5.11
C LEU A 73 14.72 -10.55 4.16
N SER A 74 13.51 -10.78 4.64
CA SER A 74 12.29 -10.32 3.98
C SER A 74 11.47 -9.49 4.96
N ALA A 75 10.88 -8.40 4.47
CA ALA A 75 10.05 -7.52 5.27
C ALA A 75 8.76 -7.15 4.54
N ASP A 76 7.66 -7.12 5.29
CA ASP A 76 6.34 -6.62 4.88
C ASP A 76 5.99 -5.40 5.75
N CYS A 77 6.10 -4.21 5.17
CA CYS A 77 6.07 -2.93 5.85
C CYS A 77 4.80 -2.16 5.47
N GLY A 78 3.75 -2.32 6.27
CA GLY A 78 2.49 -1.58 6.12
C GLY A 78 2.49 -0.21 6.80
N GLY A 79 1.32 0.43 6.89
CA GLY A 79 1.16 1.70 7.60
C GLY A 79 1.24 1.60 9.12
N THR A 80 0.66 0.56 9.71
CA THR A 80 0.58 0.42 11.19
C THR A 80 1.64 -0.49 11.77
N THR A 81 2.04 -1.52 11.01
CA THR A 81 2.96 -2.56 11.50
C THR A 81 3.89 -3.02 10.40
N SER A 82 5.12 -3.35 10.77
CA SER A 82 6.11 -3.99 9.91
C SER A 82 6.42 -5.39 10.43
N ARG A 83 6.47 -6.37 9.54
CA ARG A 83 6.80 -7.77 9.87
C ARG A 83 8.10 -8.14 9.18
N LEU A 84 9.10 -8.54 9.94
CA LEU A 84 10.42 -8.92 9.44
C LEU A 84 10.62 -10.42 9.66
N ARG A 85 11.20 -11.09 8.66
CA ARG A 85 11.50 -12.52 8.69
C ARG A 85 12.90 -12.77 8.16
N LEU A 86 13.68 -13.51 8.94
CA LEU A 86 15.02 -13.96 8.56
C LEU A 86 14.97 -15.43 8.17
N TYR A 87 15.49 -15.76 7.00
CA TYR A 87 15.53 -17.12 6.47
C TYR A 87 16.96 -17.58 6.23
N ARG A 88 17.20 -18.87 6.41
CA ARG A 88 18.44 -19.56 6.02
C ARG A 88 18.17 -20.38 4.76
N VAL A 89 18.82 -20.04 3.66
CA VAL A 89 18.50 -20.52 2.31
C VAL A 89 19.70 -21.24 1.70
N ASP A 90 19.51 -22.45 1.17
CA ASP A 90 20.49 -23.08 0.28
C ASP A 90 20.30 -22.48 -1.13
N PRO A 91 21.29 -21.75 -1.68
CA PRO A 91 21.15 -21.10 -2.99
C PRO A 91 21.00 -22.10 -4.15
N HIS A 92 21.34 -23.37 -3.93
CA HIS A 92 21.19 -24.45 -4.92
C HIS A 92 19.82 -25.13 -4.88
N GLU A 93 19.02 -24.91 -3.84
CA GLU A 93 17.67 -25.47 -3.75
C GLU A 93 16.76 -24.86 -4.84
N PRO A 94 16.09 -25.66 -5.69
CA PRO A 94 15.27 -25.14 -6.77
C PRO A 94 14.02 -24.43 -6.24
N ILE A 95 13.62 -23.34 -6.91
CA ILE A 95 12.32 -22.73 -6.66
C ILE A 95 11.29 -23.57 -7.42
N VAL A 96 10.30 -24.11 -6.72
CA VAL A 96 9.24 -24.94 -7.32
C VAL A 96 7.92 -24.17 -7.24
N GLU A 97 7.21 -24.05 -8.36
CA GLU A 97 5.88 -23.45 -8.39
C GLU A 97 4.91 -24.19 -7.47
N SER A 98 3.96 -23.45 -6.89
CA SER A 98 2.94 -24.00 -5.98
C SER A 98 3.52 -24.70 -4.75
N GLN A 99 4.69 -24.25 -4.29
CA GLN A 99 5.31 -24.63 -3.02
C GLN A 99 5.80 -23.39 -2.29
N ASP A 100 6.18 -23.55 -1.02
CA ASP A 100 6.85 -22.45 -0.31
C ASP A 100 8.21 -22.19 -0.95
N PRO A 101 8.68 -20.93 -0.97
CA PRO A 101 10.04 -20.63 -1.42
C PRO A 101 11.08 -21.35 -0.55
N PRO A 102 12.21 -21.76 -1.14
CA PRO A 102 13.33 -22.38 -0.42
C PRO A 102 13.76 -21.59 0.83
N GLY A 103 14.09 -22.31 1.90
CA GLY A 103 14.67 -21.74 3.12
C GLY A 103 13.93 -22.07 4.41
N THR A 104 14.70 -22.16 5.50
CA THR A 104 14.17 -22.36 6.86
C THR A 104 14.03 -21.02 7.56
N LEU A 105 12.85 -20.73 8.12
CA LEU A 105 12.62 -19.54 8.95
C LEU A 105 13.49 -19.62 10.22
N VAL A 106 14.35 -18.62 10.41
CA VAL A 106 15.23 -18.49 11.58
C VAL A 106 14.54 -17.66 12.66
N SER A 107 13.97 -16.52 12.26
CA SER A 107 13.26 -15.62 13.18
C SER A 107 12.18 -14.83 12.44
N GLU A 108 11.12 -14.49 13.16
CA GLU A 108 10.06 -13.59 12.73
C GLU A 108 9.74 -12.63 13.87
N GLU A 109 9.55 -11.36 13.56
CA GLU A 109 9.10 -10.37 14.53
C GLU A 109 8.18 -9.34 13.88
N LYS A 110 7.20 -8.88 14.66
CA LYS A 110 6.25 -7.85 14.24
C LYS A 110 6.46 -6.61 15.11
N PHE A 111 6.66 -5.48 14.45
CA PHE A 111 6.90 -4.18 15.07
C PHE A 111 5.68 -3.27 14.86
N PRO A 112 5.13 -2.66 15.93
CA PRO A 112 4.21 -1.54 15.81
C PRO A 112 4.98 -0.32 15.31
N ASN A 113 4.62 0.20 14.13
CA ASN A 113 5.37 1.28 13.49
C ASN A 113 5.39 2.57 14.32
N LEU A 114 4.35 2.81 15.12
CA LEU A 114 4.20 3.99 15.97
C LEU A 114 5.26 4.08 17.10
N LEU A 115 6.02 3.01 17.35
CA LEU A 115 7.08 2.96 18.36
C LEU A 115 8.48 3.28 17.80
N PHE A 116 8.57 3.63 16.52
CA PHE A 116 9.83 3.86 15.81
C PHE A 116 9.76 5.16 15.00
N ASP A 117 10.92 5.76 14.74
CA ASP A 117 11.03 6.98 13.95
C ASP A 117 11.30 6.71 12.47
N SER A 118 11.76 5.51 12.13
CA SER A 118 12.05 5.08 10.76
C SER A 118 11.99 3.56 10.59
N ILE A 119 11.92 3.10 9.33
CA ILE A 119 12.03 1.67 9.01
C ILE A 119 13.45 1.14 9.23
N ASP A 120 14.47 1.97 9.03
CA ASP A 120 15.88 1.68 9.30
C ASP A 120 16.06 1.24 10.75
N GLN A 121 15.47 1.98 11.70
CA GLN A 121 15.53 1.66 13.13
C GLN A 121 14.87 0.31 13.44
N ILE A 122 13.78 -0.04 12.75
CA ILE A 122 13.12 -1.35 12.90
C ILE A 122 14.06 -2.46 12.44
N ILE A 123 14.69 -2.31 11.27
CA ILE A 123 15.59 -3.32 10.69
C ILE A 123 16.82 -3.49 11.56
N GLU A 124 17.44 -2.39 12.02
CA GLU A 124 18.57 -2.42 12.94
C GLU A 124 18.21 -3.13 14.24
N THR A 125 17.05 -2.80 14.82
CA THR A 125 16.55 -3.44 16.04
C THR A 125 16.36 -4.94 15.84
N PHE A 126 15.71 -5.35 14.75
CA PHE A 126 15.52 -6.76 14.42
C PHE A 126 16.85 -7.50 14.24
N LEU A 127 17.76 -6.96 13.42
CA LEU A 127 19.06 -7.59 13.17
C LEU A 127 19.91 -7.65 14.44
N SER A 128 19.87 -6.64 15.32
CA SER A 128 20.61 -6.67 16.59
C SER A 128 20.12 -7.76 17.56
N ARG A 129 18.84 -8.14 17.47
CA ARG A 129 18.21 -9.17 18.32
C ARG A 129 18.44 -10.58 17.79
N HIS A 130 18.46 -10.74 16.47
CA HIS A 130 18.42 -12.04 15.79
C HIS A 130 19.69 -12.38 15.00
N CYS A 131 20.62 -11.44 14.86
CA CYS A 131 21.96 -11.69 14.32
C CYS A 131 22.99 -11.36 15.40
N GLY A 132 23.64 -12.40 15.95
CA GLY A 132 24.69 -12.22 16.95
C GLY A 132 25.97 -11.57 16.38
N PRO A 133 26.91 -11.11 17.24
CA PRO A 133 28.20 -10.55 16.79
C PRO A 133 29.09 -11.52 16.00
N ARG A 134 28.74 -12.82 16.02
CA ARG A 134 29.41 -13.93 15.32
C ARG A 134 28.55 -14.55 14.21
N GLU A 135 27.30 -14.11 14.04
CA GLU A 135 26.44 -14.59 12.96
C GLU A 135 26.60 -13.70 11.73
N GLU A 136 26.54 -14.33 10.57
CA GLU A 136 26.60 -13.64 9.28
C GLU A 136 25.36 -12.76 9.13
N LYS A 137 25.55 -11.50 8.76
CA LYS A 137 24.43 -10.63 8.36
C LYS A 137 23.74 -11.23 7.14
N PRO A 138 22.45 -10.94 6.89
CA PRO A 138 21.82 -11.38 5.66
C PRO A 138 22.59 -10.83 4.45
N LEU A 139 22.83 -11.69 3.46
CA LEU A 139 23.52 -11.28 2.23
C LEU A 139 22.62 -10.36 1.41
N VAL A 140 21.32 -10.62 1.43
CA VAL A 140 20.30 -9.81 0.74
C VAL A 140 19.11 -9.51 1.65
N ALA A 141 18.46 -8.37 1.39
CA ALA A 141 17.19 -8.02 2.00
C ALA A 141 16.18 -7.55 0.96
N VAL A 142 14.91 -7.93 1.13
CA VAL A 142 13.80 -7.42 0.33
C VAL A 142 12.73 -6.81 1.23
N LEU A 143 12.37 -5.56 0.97
CA LEU A 143 11.37 -4.81 1.72
C LEU A 143 10.17 -4.55 0.82
N ALA A 144 9.05 -5.21 1.12
CA ALA A 144 7.75 -4.86 0.58
C ALA A 144 7.18 -3.66 1.36
N VAL A 145 6.95 -2.53 0.70
CA VAL A 145 6.56 -1.28 1.35
C VAL A 145 5.25 -0.72 0.78
N ALA A 146 4.42 -0.15 1.65
CA ALA A 146 3.18 0.52 1.26
C ALA A 146 3.47 1.93 0.71
N GLY A 147 3.79 2.01 -0.59
CA GLY A 147 4.04 3.26 -1.30
C GLY A 147 4.54 3.04 -2.73
N ILE A 148 4.71 4.16 -3.46
CA ILE A 148 5.29 4.15 -4.80
C ILE A 148 6.80 3.98 -4.67
N VAL A 149 7.33 2.93 -5.31
CA VAL A 149 8.76 2.65 -5.32
C VAL A 149 9.37 3.15 -6.63
N THR A 150 10.36 4.03 -6.52
CA THR A 150 11.13 4.54 -7.66
C THR A 150 12.61 4.47 -7.31
N ASN A 151 13.45 3.93 -8.20
CA ASN A 151 14.91 3.87 -8.02
C ASN A 151 15.36 3.27 -6.67
N ASN A 152 14.70 2.18 -6.25
CA ASN A 152 14.97 1.51 -4.97
C ASN A 152 14.73 2.39 -3.73
N GLN A 153 13.86 3.40 -3.88
CA GLN A 153 13.46 4.32 -2.83
C GLN A 153 11.94 4.37 -2.73
N CYS A 154 11.45 4.64 -1.53
CA CYS A 154 10.01 4.78 -1.28
C CYS A 154 9.78 5.82 -0.19
N ARG A 155 8.66 6.54 -0.33
CA ARG A 155 8.04 7.29 0.74
C ARG A 155 6.71 6.63 1.09
N PHE A 156 6.53 6.30 2.36
CA PHE A 156 5.36 5.55 2.80
C PHE A 156 4.08 6.37 2.62
N THR A 157 2.99 5.74 2.18
CA THR A 157 1.74 6.45 1.89
C THR A 157 1.09 7.03 3.15
N ASN A 158 1.24 6.34 4.29
CA ASN A 158 0.54 6.64 5.55
C ASN A 158 1.49 6.97 6.73
N LEU A 159 2.79 7.05 6.47
CA LEU A 159 3.82 7.40 7.46
C LEU A 159 4.74 8.43 6.83
N ASP A 160 5.26 9.38 7.61
CA ASP A 160 6.27 10.34 7.13
C ASP A 160 7.68 9.72 7.13
N TRP A 161 7.77 8.48 6.64
CA TRP A 161 9.01 7.74 6.50
C TRP A 161 9.43 7.73 5.04
N ALA A 162 10.72 7.96 4.81
CA ALA A 162 11.38 7.70 3.55
C ALA A 162 12.40 6.58 3.76
N VAL A 163 12.64 5.79 2.73
CA VAL A 163 13.59 4.69 2.78
C VAL A 163 14.35 4.60 1.46
N ASN A 164 15.65 4.41 1.54
CA ASN A 164 16.54 4.20 0.39
C ASN A 164 17.28 2.87 0.56
N GLY A 165 16.99 1.91 -0.32
CA GLY A 165 17.57 0.57 -0.22
C GLY A 165 19.09 0.59 -0.40
N ASN A 166 19.64 1.50 -1.22
CA ASN A 166 21.09 1.57 -1.42
C ASN A 166 21.80 2.10 -0.17
N GLU A 167 21.21 3.06 0.53
CA GLU A 167 21.73 3.58 1.80
C GLU A 167 21.64 2.53 2.91
N LEU A 168 20.50 1.84 3.02
CA LEU A 168 20.31 0.71 3.94
C LEU A 168 21.34 -0.41 3.70
N ALA A 169 21.63 -0.74 2.45
CA ALA A 169 22.64 -1.75 2.11
C ALA A 169 24.01 -1.37 2.69
N GLN A 170 24.41 -0.11 2.53
CA GLN A 170 25.68 0.41 3.05
C GLN A 170 25.71 0.48 4.57
N SER A 171 24.68 1.05 5.21
CA SER A 171 24.63 1.24 6.66
C SER A 171 24.56 -0.09 7.41
N LEU A 172 23.78 -1.04 6.90
CA LEU A 172 23.61 -2.35 7.52
C LEU A 172 24.69 -3.34 7.13
N GLY A 173 25.51 -3.06 6.10
CA GLY A 173 26.49 -4.01 5.58
C GLY A 173 25.85 -5.24 4.94
N ILE A 174 24.71 -5.04 4.28
CA ILE A 174 23.99 -6.06 3.49
C ILE A 174 24.42 -5.86 2.03
N GLN A 175 24.77 -6.94 1.32
CA GLN A 175 25.31 -6.80 -0.04
C GLN A 175 24.30 -6.20 -1.01
N ARG A 176 23.01 -6.55 -0.89
CA ARG A 176 21.94 -5.98 -1.70
C ARG A 176 20.64 -5.84 -0.92
N VAL A 177 20.08 -4.64 -0.92
CA VAL A 177 18.74 -4.38 -0.40
C VAL A 177 17.86 -3.94 -1.56
N GLU A 178 16.74 -4.61 -1.75
CA GLU A 178 15.72 -4.27 -2.74
C GLU A 178 14.44 -3.82 -2.05
N ILE A 179 13.90 -2.69 -2.49
CA ILE A 179 12.60 -2.17 -2.08
C ILE A 179 11.64 -2.45 -3.21
N MET A 180 10.47 -2.99 -2.88
CA MET A 180 9.38 -3.22 -3.82
C MET A 180 8.04 -2.82 -3.20
N ASN A 181 7.08 -2.52 -4.05
CA ASN A 181 5.73 -2.20 -3.60
C ASN A 181 5.06 -3.42 -2.92
N ASP A 182 4.22 -3.17 -1.92
CA ASP A 182 3.49 -4.19 -1.17
C ASP A 182 2.59 -5.07 -2.04
N PHE A 183 1.94 -4.51 -3.06
CA PHE A 183 1.14 -5.26 -4.01
C PHE A 183 1.99 -6.07 -4.99
N VAL A 184 3.19 -5.60 -5.35
CA VAL A 184 4.16 -6.41 -6.09
C VAL A 184 4.56 -7.64 -5.29
N ALA A 185 4.75 -7.48 -3.97
CA ALA A 185 4.96 -8.61 -3.07
C ALA A 185 3.77 -9.58 -3.12
N GLN A 186 2.53 -9.10 -3.02
CA GLN A 186 1.36 -9.97 -3.17
C GLN A 186 1.32 -10.69 -4.53
N GLY A 187 1.69 -10.00 -5.61
CA GLY A 187 1.83 -10.57 -6.95
C GLY A 187 2.79 -11.75 -6.98
N TYR A 188 4.00 -11.59 -6.43
CA TYR A 188 4.94 -12.71 -6.28
C TYR A 188 4.39 -13.83 -5.38
N GLY A 189 3.66 -13.49 -4.33
CA GLY A 189 2.98 -14.46 -3.47
C GLY A 189 2.03 -15.39 -4.23
N THR A 190 1.41 -14.93 -5.33
CA THR A 190 0.53 -15.78 -6.16
C THR A 190 1.25 -16.99 -6.77
N LEU A 191 2.57 -16.92 -6.91
CA LEU A 191 3.39 -18.01 -7.45
C LEU A 191 3.67 -19.12 -6.42
N THR A 192 3.46 -18.83 -5.13
CA THR A 192 3.75 -19.75 -4.02
C THR A 192 2.48 -20.44 -3.48
N LEU A 193 1.32 -20.19 -4.09
CA LEU A 193 0.04 -20.73 -3.63
C LEU A 193 -0.04 -22.24 -3.85
N LYS A 194 -0.36 -22.97 -2.78
CA LYS A 194 -0.59 -24.41 -2.77
C LYS A 194 -2.08 -24.71 -2.94
N GLU A 195 -2.38 -25.98 -3.21
CA GLU A 195 -3.75 -26.47 -3.10
C GLU A 195 -4.30 -26.19 -1.68
N GLY A 196 -5.48 -25.58 -1.61
CA GLY A 196 -6.10 -25.16 -0.34
C GLY A 196 -5.86 -23.69 0.05
N ASP A 197 -4.85 -23.01 -0.50
CA ASP A 197 -4.63 -21.57 -0.26
C ASP A 197 -5.64 -20.68 -1.01
N TYR A 198 -6.46 -21.24 -1.91
CA TYR A 198 -7.43 -20.50 -2.70
C TYR A 198 -8.71 -21.31 -2.99
N VAL A 199 -9.78 -20.61 -3.37
CA VAL A 199 -10.95 -21.18 -4.07
C VAL A 199 -10.87 -20.76 -5.53
N GLN A 200 -11.00 -21.73 -6.44
CA GLN A 200 -11.17 -21.39 -7.85
C GLN A 200 -12.65 -21.08 -8.12
N LEU A 201 -12.96 -19.87 -8.59
CA LEU A 201 -14.33 -19.39 -8.74
C LEU A 201 -15.00 -19.86 -10.04
N ASN A 202 -14.22 -20.35 -11.01
CA ASN A 202 -14.71 -20.87 -12.29
C ASN A 202 -13.93 -22.11 -12.75
N ASN A 203 -14.53 -22.95 -13.60
CA ASN A 203 -13.90 -24.19 -14.05
C ASN A 203 -13.02 -23.97 -15.29
N VAL A 204 -11.96 -23.16 -15.16
CA VAL A 204 -11.07 -22.77 -16.27
C VAL A 204 -9.61 -23.07 -15.92
N ALA A 205 -8.94 -23.91 -16.71
CA ALA A 205 -7.56 -24.30 -16.41
C ALA A 205 -6.55 -23.16 -16.68
N PRO A 206 -5.54 -22.96 -15.81
CA PRO A 206 -4.50 -21.96 -16.00
C PRO A 206 -3.54 -22.32 -17.14
N ARG A 207 -3.12 -21.30 -17.90
CA ARG A 207 -2.14 -21.43 -19.00
C ARG A 207 -0.76 -20.95 -18.56
N ARG A 208 0.20 -21.87 -18.44
CA ARG A 208 1.60 -21.51 -18.15
C ARG A 208 2.17 -20.60 -19.24
N GLY A 209 2.93 -19.59 -18.83
CA GLY A 209 3.55 -18.59 -19.69
C GLY A 209 2.65 -17.38 -19.99
N ALA A 210 1.34 -17.48 -19.73
CA ALA A 210 0.43 -16.36 -19.90
C ALA A 210 0.51 -15.38 -18.72
N PRO A 211 0.05 -14.12 -18.90
CA PRO A 211 0.05 -13.15 -17.81
C PRO A 211 -0.77 -13.59 -16.59
N VAL A 212 -0.39 -13.06 -15.44
CA VAL A 212 -1.13 -13.13 -14.17
C VAL A 212 -1.60 -11.73 -13.83
N ALA A 213 -2.83 -11.61 -13.33
CA ALA A 213 -3.30 -10.39 -12.68
C ALA A 213 -3.54 -10.67 -11.21
N CYS A 214 -3.24 -9.70 -10.35
CA CYS A 214 -3.50 -9.75 -8.92
C CYS A 214 -4.19 -8.45 -8.52
N ILE A 215 -5.36 -8.57 -7.90
CA ILE A 215 -6.18 -7.45 -7.45
C ILE A 215 -6.67 -7.77 -6.03
N GLY A 216 -6.67 -6.79 -5.14
CA GLY A 216 -7.12 -7.05 -3.77
C GLY A 216 -7.71 -5.85 -3.06
N ALA A 217 -8.91 -6.05 -2.51
CA ALA A 217 -9.58 -5.10 -1.65
C ALA A 217 -9.09 -5.26 -0.20
N GLY A 218 -8.59 -4.15 0.36
CA GLY A 218 -8.21 -4.00 1.76
C GLY A 218 -8.74 -2.68 2.29
N THR A 219 -7.91 -1.91 2.98
CA THR A 219 -8.21 -0.49 3.28
C THR A 219 -8.39 0.31 1.98
N GLY A 220 -7.55 0.04 0.98
CA GLY A 220 -7.65 0.54 -0.39
C GLY A 220 -7.86 -0.59 -1.41
N LEU A 221 -7.50 -0.33 -2.66
CA LEU A 221 -7.55 -1.31 -3.76
C LEU A 221 -6.22 -1.30 -4.50
N GLY A 222 -5.46 -2.37 -4.38
CA GLY A 222 -4.21 -2.53 -5.12
C GLY A 222 -4.36 -3.48 -6.29
N GLU A 223 -3.52 -3.25 -7.30
CA GLU A 223 -3.46 -4.05 -8.52
C GLU A 223 -2.01 -4.22 -8.95
N CYS A 224 -1.64 -5.41 -9.38
CA CYS A 224 -0.38 -5.65 -10.08
C CYS A 224 -0.57 -6.77 -11.11
N PHE A 225 0.43 -6.96 -11.96
CA PHE A 225 0.42 -8.05 -12.93
C PHE A 225 1.78 -8.67 -13.08
N LEU A 226 1.82 -9.91 -13.56
CA LEU A 226 3.06 -10.63 -13.82
C LEU A 226 3.08 -11.14 -15.26
N VAL A 227 4.26 -11.08 -15.86
CA VAL A 227 4.52 -11.63 -17.20
C VAL A 227 5.69 -12.59 -17.11
N ALA A 228 5.57 -13.75 -17.74
CA ALA A 228 6.67 -14.69 -17.87
C ALA A 228 7.69 -14.16 -18.88
N ASP A 229 8.96 -14.20 -18.51
CA ASP A 229 10.07 -13.99 -19.43
C ASP A 229 10.29 -15.24 -20.32
N PRO A 230 11.21 -15.19 -21.30
CA PRO A 230 11.51 -16.36 -22.15
C PRO A 230 12.05 -17.58 -21.41
N SER A 231 12.55 -17.43 -20.17
CA SER A 231 12.97 -18.55 -19.32
C SER A 231 11.80 -19.21 -18.58
N GLY A 232 10.63 -18.56 -18.58
CA GLY A 232 9.43 -18.99 -17.86
C GLY A 232 9.29 -18.34 -16.48
N GLU A 233 10.23 -17.49 -16.08
CA GLU A 233 10.21 -16.80 -14.80
C GLU A 233 9.28 -15.57 -14.85
N TYR A 234 8.42 -15.43 -13.84
CA TYR A 234 7.49 -14.31 -13.76
C TYR A 234 8.16 -13.08 -13.16
N LEU A 235 8.05 -11.96 -13.88
CA LEU A 235 8.38 -10.62 -13.41
C LEU A 235 7.09 -9.89 -13.07
N CYS A 236 7.04 -9.29 -11.88
CA CYS A 236 5.88 -8.55 -11.40
C CYS A 236 6.04 -7.06 -11.64
N TYR A 237 4.98 -6.42 -12.14
CA TYR A 237 4.92 -4.99 -12.44
C TYR A 237 3.90 -4.32 -11.53
N PRO A 238 4.28 -3.24 -10.82
CA PRO A 238 3.35 -2.47 -10.00
C PRO A 238 2.33 -1.74 -10.88
N SER A 239 1.15 -1.47 -10.33
CA SER A 239 0.18 -0.57 -10.94
C SER A 239 -0.66 0.15 -9.88
N GLU A 240 -1.18 1.33 -10.22
CA GLU A 240 -2.14 2.08 -9.40
C GLU A 240 -3.56 1.95 -9.98
N GLY A 241 -3.89 0.76 -10.50
CA GLY A 241 -5.14 0.51 -11.22
C GLY A 241 -6.40 0.75 -10.38
N GLY A 242 -6.33 0.54 -9.07
CA GLY A 242 -7.43 0.87 -8.15
C GLY A 242 -7.75 2.38 -8.05
N HIS A 243 -6.85 3.24 -8.53
CA HIS A 243 -7.07 4.67 -8.65
C HIS A 243 -7.67 5.10 -9.99
N ALA A 244 -7.90 4.18 -10.94
CA ALA A 244 -8.64 4.46 -12.17
C ALA A 244 -10.10 4.87 -11.88
N GLU A 245 -10.78 5.45 -12.87
CA GLU A 245 -12.15 5.93 -12.73
C GLU A 245 -13.14 4.82 -12.35
N PHE A 246 -14.03 5.12 -11.40
CA PHE A 246 -15.21 4.31 -11.15
C PHE A 246 -16.18 4.45 -12.32
N ALA A 247 -16.42 3.34 -13.03
CA ALA A 247 -17.41 3.25 -14.10
C ALA A 247 -18.70 2.61 -13.55
N PRO A 248 -19.70 3.41 -13.09
CA PRO A 248 -20.94 2.86 -12.57
C PRO A 248 -21.71 2.12 -13.66
N ARG A 249 -22.33 1.01 -13.28
CA ARG A 249 -23.20 0.22 -14.15
C ARG A 249 -24.66 0.58 -13.87
N GLY A 250 -25.48 0.56 -14.92
CA GLY A 250 -26.91 0.83 -14.82
C GLY A 250 -27.44 1.51 -16.08
N GLU A 251 -28.05 0.74 -16.96
CA GLU A 251 -29.03 1.25 -17.92
C GLU A 251 -30.30 0.40 -17.75
N GLY A 252 -31.47 1.04 -17.67
CA GLY A 252 -32.74 0.37 -17.33
C GLY A 252 -33.21 0.62 -15.88
N SER A 253 -33.91 -0.35 -15.28
CA SER A 253 -34.67 -0.20 -14.03
C SER A 253 -33.86 -0.12 -12.71
N ASN A 254 -32.52 -0.05 -12.76
CA ASN A 254 -31.69 0.16 -11.57
C ASN A 254 -30.52 1.13 -11.81
N GLU A 255 -30.71 2.40 -11.42
CA GLU A 255 -29.72 3.49 -11.51
C GLU A 255 -28.84 3.64 -10.24
N GLU A 256 -28.89 2.69 -9.29
CA GLU A 256 -28.24 2.81 -7.98
C GLU A 256 -26.76 3.16 -8.02
N GLN A 257 -25.97 2.57 -8.93
CA GLN A 257 -24.53 2.86 -8.99
C GLN A 257 -24.25 4.25 -9.61
N ILE A 258 -25.11 4.74 -10.52
CA ILE A 258 -25.02 6.10 -11.07
C ILE A 258 -25.36 7.12 -9.98
N GLU A 259 -26.39 6.85 -9.19
CA GLU A 259 -26.74 7.67 -8.03
C GLU A 259 -25.65 7.65 -6.95
N LEU A 260 -25.04 6.48 -6.70
CA LEU A 260 -23.87 6.35 -5.83
C LEU A 260 -22.73 7.24 -6.33
N LEU A 261 -22.40 7.22 -7.63
CA LEU A 261 -21.38 8.12 -8.18
C LEU A 261 -21.69 9.59 -7.89
N LYS A 262 -22.95 10.03 -8.09
CA LYS A 262 -23.39 11.40 -7.79
C LYS A 262 -23.21 11.71 -6.30
N TYR A 263 -23.62 10.80 -5.42
CA TYR A 263 -23.44 10.92 -3.97
C TYR A 263 -21.96 11.06 -3.58
N LEU A 264 -21.07 10.22 -4.15
CA LEU A 264 -19.64 10.26 -3.84
C LEU A 264 -18.97 11.56 -4.30
N LYS A 265 -19.36 12.11 -5.46
CA LYS A 265 -18.89 13.44 -5.91
C LYS A 265 -19.21 14.53 -4.91
N VAL A 266 -20.43 14.53 -4.37
CA VAL A 266 -20.86 15.46 -3.32
C VAL A 266 -20.09 15.20 -2.02
N LYS A 267 -20.04 13.94 -1.54
CA LYS A 267 -19.38 13.54 -0.29
C LYS A 267 -17.91 13.97 -0.25
N PHE A 268 -17.17 13.73 -1.34
CA PHE A 268 -15.74 14.06 -1.41
C PHE A 268 -15.47 15.49 -1.89
N SER A 269 -16.51 16.31 -2.08
CA SER A 269 -16.38 17.70 -2.55
C SER A 269 -15.54 17.81 -3.83
N GLY A 270 -15.62 16.76 -4.66
CA GLY A 270 -14.88 16.62 -5.89
C GLY A 270 -15.88 16.39 -7.01
N TRP A 271 -16.25 17.44 -7.73
CA TRP A 271 -17.00 17.31 -8.99
C TRP A 271 -16.19 16.57 -10.08
N ASN A 272 -14.89 16.38 -9.82
CA ASN A 272 -13.94 15.63 -10.62
C ASN A 272 -14.11 14.10 -10.46
N ARG A 273 -13.13 13.32 -10.94
CA ARG A 273 -13.18 11.86 -10.95
C ARG A 273 -13.39 11.24 -9.55
N ILE A 274 -14.11 10.12 -9.50
CA ILE A 274 -14.16 9.21 -8.36
C ILE A 274 -13.40 7.95 -8.77
N SER A 275 -12.46 7.47 -7.95
CA SER A 275 -11.73 6.25 -8.25
C SER A 275 -12.52 5.00 -7.89
N VAL A 276 -12.23 3.88 -8.55
CA VAL A 276 -12.83 2.59 -8.24
C VAL A 276 -12.57 2.16 -6.79
N GLU A 277 -11.40 2.47 -6.21
CA GLU A 277 -11.10 2.25 -4.78
C GLU A 277 -12.14 2.86 -3.83
N ARG A 278 -12.76 3.99 -4.18
CA ARG A 278 -13.79 4.63 -3.34
C ARG A 278 -15.08 3.82 -3.24
N VAL A 279 -15.20 2.76 -4.03
CA VAL A 279 -16.34 1.83 -4.06
C VAL A 279 -15.87 0.42 -3.71
N VAL A 280 -14.76 -0.03 -4.28
CA VAL A 280 -14.19 -1.37 -4.13
C VAL A 280 -13.04 -1.35 -3.13
N SER A 281 -13.36 -1.17 -1.86
CA SER A 281 -12.43 -1.32 -0.73
C SER A 281 -13.24 -1.45 0.57
N GLY A 282 -12.60 -1.70 1.71
CA GLY A 282 -13.27 -1.62 3.00
C GLY A 282 -13.91 -0.25 3.23
N THR A 283 -13.17 0.84 2.95
CA THR A 283 -13.76 2.19 3.02
C THR A 283 -14.84 2.43 1.97
N GLY A 284 -14.74 1.75 0.81
CA GLY A 284 -15.76 1.75 -0.24
C GLY A 284 -17.08 1.13 0.19
N ILE A 285 -17.06 0.01 0.92
CA ILE A 285 -18.26 -0.62 1.50
C ILE A 285 -18.98 0.37 2.43
N CYS A 286 -18.23 1.09 3.27
CA CYS A 286 -18.78 2.15 4.12
C CYS A 286 -19.42 3.27 3.30
N ASN A 287 -18.78 3.70 2.22
CA ASN A 287 -19.32 4.72 1.32
C ASN A 287 -20.64 4.29 0.68
N ILE A 288 -20.75 3.02 0.26
CA ILE A 288 -21.98 2.45 -0.32
C ILE A 288 -23.09 2.40 0.74
N TYR A 289 -22.81 1.92 1.95
CA TYR A 289 -23.79 1.86 3.02
C TYR A 289 -24.33 3.26 3.38
N GLU A 290 -23.45 4.26 3.51
CA GLU A 290 -23.88 5.64 3.78
C GLU A 290 -24.79 6.19 2.68
N PHE A 291 -24.46 5.94 1.42
CA PHE A 291 -25.32 6.30 0.29
C PHE A 291 -26.71 5.65 0.41
N LEU A 292 -26.75 4.36 0.69
CA LEU A 292 -28.01 3.62 0.82
C LEU A 292 -28.84 4.10 2.01
N ALA A 293 -28.20 4.43 3.14
CA ALA A 293 -28.85 5.02 4.31
C ALA A 293 -29.38 6.44 4.00
N TYR A 294 -28.61 7.26 3.28
CA TYR A 294 -29.05 8.57 2.81
C TYR A 294 -30.26 8.47 1.87
N ARG A 295 -30.22 7.54 0.91
CA ARG A 295 -31.29 7.31 -0.08
C ARG A 295 -32.56 6.74 0.55
N ASN A 296 -32.43 5.89 1.56
CA ASN A 296 -33.53 5.11 2.14
C ASN A 296 -33.61 5.25 3.68
N PRO A 297 -33.89 6.45 4.22
CA PRO A 297 -33.84 6.70 5.67
C PRO A 297 -34.85 5.85 6.47
N SER A 298 -35.96 5.42 5.84
CA SER A 298 -36.97 4.56 6.48
C SER A 298 -36.51 3.11 6.68
N GLN A 299 -35.48 2.66 5.96
CA GLN A 299 -34.95 1.29 6.02
C GLN A 299 -33.74 1.16 6.95
N ILE A 300 -33.34 2.26 7.61
CA ILE A 300 -32.20 2.27 8.53
C ILE A 300 -32.53 1.44 9.77
N ASP A 301 -31.72 0.39 9.99
CA ASP A 301 -31.62 -0.26 11.30
C ASP A 301 -30.89 0.67 12.27
N ARG A 302 -31.61 1.18 13.27
CA ARG A 302 -31.08 2.19 14.21
C ARG A 302 -29.92 1.67 15.04
N ALA A 303 -29.87 0.39 15.37
CA ALA A 303 -28.79 -0.17 16.19
C ALA A 303 -27.51 -0.26 15.35
N THR A 304 -27.60 -0.88 14.17
CA THR A 304 -26.48 -0.97 13.23
C THR A 304 -25.97 0.41 12.82
N HIS A 305 -26.86 1.37 12.56
CA HIS A 305 -26.46 2.71 12.13
C HIS A 305 -25.72 3.48 13.24
N ARG A 306 -26.14 3.33 14.51
CA ARG A 306 -25.42 3.92 15.65
C ARG A 306 -24.04 3.30 15.82
N GLU A 307 -23.93 1.97 15.69
CA GLU A 307 -22.64 1.28 15.72
C GLU A 307 -21.73 1.83 14.61
N PHE A 308 -22.20 1.86 13.36
CA PHE A 308 -21.47 2.41 12.22
C PHE A 308 -21.01 3.87 12.44
N GLN A 309 -21.85 4.73 13.02
CA GLN A 309 -21.47 6.10 13.36
C GLN A 309 -20.40 6.18 14.47
N SER A 310 -20.38 5.22 15.39
CA SER A 310 -19.39 5.16 16.48
C SER A 310 -18.03 4.60 16.05
N THR A 311 -17.98 3.85 14.94
CA THR A 311 -16.74 3.28 14.36
C THR A 311 -16.55 3.64 12.87
N PRO A 312 -16.32 4.93 12.55
CA PRO A 312 -16.21 5.37 11.16
C PRO A 312 -15.14 4.61 10.37
N GLY A 313 -15.52 4.07 9.20
CA GLY A 313 -14.61 3.34 8.32
C GLY A 313 -14.50 1.84 8.60
N ASP A 314 -15.14 1.30 9.63
CA ASP A 314 -15.18 -0.15 9.89
C ASP A 314 -16.24 -0.86 9.04
N ALA A 315 -15.82 -1.40 7.89
CA ALA A 315 -16.67 -2.24 7.04
C ALA A 315 -17.16 -3.52 7.75
N GLY A 316 -16.52 -3.93 8.85
CA GLY A 316 -16.92 -5.08 9.65
C GLY A 316 -18.32 -4.92 10.25
N VAL A 317 -18.74 -3.70 10.60
CA VAL A 317 -20.10 -3.43 11.07
C VAL A 317 -21.13 -3.79 10.00
N ILE A 318 -20.86 -3.41 8.75
CA ILE A 318 -21.74 -3.66 7.61
C ILE A 318 -21.77 -5.17 7.31
N ALA A 319 -20.60 -5.80 7.28
CA ALA A 319 -20.48 -7.24 7.04
C ALA A 319 -21.26 -8.09 8.07
N ARG A 320 -21.09 -7.83 9.37
CA ARG A 320 -21.76 -8.58 10.44
C ARG A 320 -23.28 -8.40 10.46
N ASN A 321 -23.76 -7.24 10.02
CA ASN A 321 -25.19 -6.90 10.03
C ASN A 321 -25.87 -7.15 8.68
N ALA A 322 -25.15 -7.71 7.69
CA ALA A 322 -25.70 -8.00 6.38
C ALA A 322 -26.68 -9.17 6.44
N ARG A 323 -27.92 -8.89 6.06
CA ARG A 323 -29.03 -9.85 5.92
C ARG A 323 -29.82 -9.54 4.64
N PRO A 324 -30.56 -10.50 4.08
CA PRO A 324 -31.48 -10.22 2.97
C PRO A 324 -32.36 -9.00 3.27
N ASP A 325 -32.59 -8.17 2.26
CA ASP A 325 -33.39 -6.92 2.32
C ASP A 325 -32.89 -5.84 3.29
N SER A 326 -31.68 -5.97 3.85
CA SER A 326 -31.06 -4.90 4.63
C SER A 326 -30.18 -3.99 3.77
N LEU A 327 -30.02 -2.74 4.19
CA LEU A 327 -29.07 -1.81 3.57
C LEU A 327 -27.63 -2.36 3.62
N CYS A 328 -27.27 -3.11 4.66
CA CYS A 328 -25.97 -3.76 4.76
C CYS A 328 -25.79 -4.86 3.72
N GLY A 329 -26.80 -5.72 3.54
CA GLY A 329 -26.80 -6.75 2.49
C GLY A 329 -26.70 -6.14 1.10
N ARG A 330 -27.53 -5.11 0.82
CA ARG A 330 -27.48 -4.39 -0.46
C ARG A 330 -26.14 -3.69 -0.70
N ALA A 331 -25.51 -3.15 0.35
CA ALA A 331 -24.18 -2.55 0.23
C ALA A 331 -23.11 -3.55 -0.21
N LEU A 332 -23.15 -4.77 0.33
CA LEU A 332 -22.23 -5.85 -0.05
C LEU A 332 -22.51 -6.40 -1.45
N GLU A 333 -23.77 -6.46 -1.86
CA GLU A 333 -24.13 -6.79 -3.25
C GLU A 333 -23.57 -5.76 -4.23
N ILE A 334 -23.78 -4.46 -4.00
CA ILE A 334 -23.23 -3.40 -4.85
C ILE A 334 -21.70 -3.45 -4.87
N PHE A 335 -21.06 -3.69 -3.72
CA PHE A 335 -19.62 -3.91 -3.64
C PHE A 335 -19.18 -5.08 -4.52
N ALA A 336 -19.83 -6.24 -4.41
CA ALA A 336 -19.51 -7.43 -5.19
C ALA A 336 -19.71 -7.20 -6.71
N GLU A 337 -20.80 -6.54 -7.11
CA GLU A 337 -21.04 -6.14 -8.50
C GLU A 337 -19.91 -5.24 -9.03
N CYS A 338 -19.55 -4.19 -8.29
CA CYS A 338 -18.51 -3.25 -8.69
C CYS A 338 -17.13 -3.93 -8.73
N TYR A 339 -16.86 -4.83 -7.79
CA TYR A 339 -15.61 -5.57 -7.74
C TYR A 339 -15.48 -6.53 -8.93
N GLY A 340 -16.54 -7.29 -9.23
CA GLY A 340 -16.58 -8.15 -10.42
C GLY A 340 -16.40 -7.35 -11.70
N ALA A 341 -17.03 -6.19 -11.80
CA ALA A 341 -16.86 -5.28 -12.94
C ALA A 341 -15.40 -4.81 -13.11
N GLN A 342 -14.72 -4.45 -12.02
CA GLN A 342 -13.31 -4.06 -12.04
C GLN A 342 -12.40 -5.23 -12.43
N CYS A 343 -12.58 -6.40 -11.83
CA CYS A 343 -11.85 -7.62 -12.21
C CYS A 343 -12.01 -7.95 -13.70
N GLY A 344 -13.23 -7.81 -14.25
CA GLY A 344 -13.47 -8.02 -15.67
C GLY A 344 -12.80 -6.98 -16.56
N SER A 345 -12.70 -5.73 -16.10
CA SER A 345 -12.00 -4.67 -16.83
C SER A 345 -10.49 -4.92 -16.86
N LEU A 346 -9.92 -5.31 -15.72
CA LEU A 346 -8.52 -5.73 -15.60
C LEU A 346 -8.22 -6.96 -16.49
N ALA A 347 -9.14 -7.92 -16.53
CA ALA A 347 -9.01 -9.11 -17.37
C ALA A 347 -8.96 -8.78 -18.87
N ILE A 348 -9.71 -7.79 -19.35
CA ILE A 348 -9.64 -7.32 -20.74
C ILE A 348 -8.30 -6.65 -21.04
N GLN A 349 -7.77 -5.88 -20.10
CA GLN A 349 -6.52 -5.14 -20.27
C GLN A 349 -5.30 -6.07 -20.32
N LEU A 350 -5.29 -7.11 -19.47
CA LEU A 350 -4.10 -7.93 -19.24
C LEU A 350 -4.18 -9.34 -19.82
N MET A 351 -5.39 -9.82 -20.15
CA MET A 351 -5.64 -11.20 -20.58
C MET A 351 -4.92 -12.24 -19.70
N PRO A 352 -5.20 -12.27 -18.39
CA PRO A 352 -4.42 -13.04 -17.44
C PRO A 352 -4.79 -14.53 -17.48
N PHE A 353 -4.49 -15.21 -18.58
CA PHE A 353 -4.87 -16.60 -18.78
C PHE A 353 -4.12 -17.60 -17.88
N ARG A 354 -3.07 -17.16 -17.17
CA ARG A 354 -2.52 -17.97 -16.06
C ARG A 354 -3.39 -17.86 -14.81
N GLY A 355 -4.07 -16.75 -14.62
CA GLY A 355 -5.01 -16.54 -13.53
C GLY A 355 -5.15 -15.08 -13.14
N LEU A 356 -6.36 -14.69 -12.77
CA LEU A 356 -6.64 -13.48 -12.02
C LEU A 356 -6.87 -13.88 -10.56
N PHE A 357 -5.97 -13.42 -9.70
CA PHE A 357 -5.99 -13.69 -8.27
C PHE A 357 -6.62 -12.52 -7.53
N ILE A 358 -7.65 -12.83 -6.75
CA ILE A 358 -8.39 -11.91 -5.90
C ILE A 358 -7.83 -12.08 -4.49
N THR A 359 -7.06 -11.10 -4.03
CA THR A 359 -6.40 -11.09 -2.73
C THR A 359 -7.05 -10.08 -1.77
N GLY A 360 -6.43 -9.86 -0.61
CA GLY A 360 -6.84 -8.84 0.34
C GLY A 360 -7.87 -9.32 1.37
N GLY A 361 -7.72 -8.81 2.60
CA GLY A 361 -8.50 -9.27 3.75
C GLY A 361 -10.01 -8.97 3.69
N VAL A 362 -10.46 -8.04 2.83
CA VAL A 362 -11.90 -7.83 2.60
C VAL A 362 -12.47 -8.96 1.76
N SER A 363 -11.77 -9.36 0.69
CA SER A 363 -12.20 -10.42 -0.22
C SER A 363 -12.39 -11.76 0.51
N ASN A 364 -11.45 -12.11 1.39
CA ASN A 364 -11.49 -13.35 2.17
C ASN A 364 -12.70 -13.41 3.13
N LYS A 365 -13.00 -12.29 3.80
CA LYS A 365 -14.14 -12.18 4.73
C LYS A 365 -15.50 -12.15 4.03
N LEU A 366 -15.53 -11.82 2.74
CA LEU A 366 -16.75 -11.66 1.95
C LEU A 366 -16.89 -12.72 0.86
N HIS A 367 -16.23 -13.88 1.02
CA HIS A 367 -16.23 -14.94 0.03
C HIS A 367 -17.65 -15.36 -0.40
N ASP A 368 -18.63 -15.40 0.52
CA ASP A 368 -20.03 -15.69 0.21
C ASP A 368 -20.66 -14.76 -0.84
N TYR A 369 -20.18 -13.52 -0.96
CA TYR A 369 -20.64 -12.54 -1.96
C TYR A 369 -19.87 -12.61 -3.28
N LEU A 370 -18.71 -13.29 -3.29
CA LEU A 370 -17.82 -13.40 -4.45
C LEU A 370 -17.92 -14.76 -5.15
N GLU A 371 -18.31 -15.80 -4.41
CA GLU A 371 -18.48 -17.17 -4.89
C GLU A 371 -19.84 -17.42 -5.58
N GLY A 372 -19.91 -18.54 -6.31
CA GLY A 372 -21.12 -18.98 -7.01
C GLY A 372 -21.50 -18.09 -8.20
N GLU A 373 -22.74 -18.23 -8.69
CA GLU A 373 -23.25 -17.44 -9.82
C GLU A 373 -23.81 -16.06 -9.37
N GLY A 374 -23.20 -15.50 -8.31
CA GLY A 374 -23.60 -14.27 -7.64
C GLY A 374 -23.33 -12.98 -8.42
N ALA A 375 -23.51 -11.85 -7.75
CA ALA A 375 -23.43 -10.53 -8.38
C ALA A 375 -22.02 -10.23 -8.92
N PHE A 376 -20.97 -10.73 -8.25
CA PHE A 376 -19.59 -10.64 -8.70
C PHE A 376 -19.35 -11.32 -10.06
N ILE A 377 -19.66 -12.61 -10.18
CA ILE A 377 -19.41 -13.38 -11.42
C ILE A 377 -20.23 -12.83 -12.59
N ARG A 378 -21.49 -12.45 -12.36
CA ARG A 378 -22.31 -11.82 -13.40
C ARG A 378 -21.69 -10.50 -13.90
N ALA A 379 -21.24 -9.64 -12.98
CA ALA A 379 -20.61 -8.37 -13.34
C ALA A 379 -19.23 -8.55 -13.99
N PHE A 380 -18.48 -9.58 -13.62
CA PHE A 380 -17.23 -9.97 -14.26
C PHE A 380 -17.44 -10.28 -15.74
N HIS A 381 -18.39 -11.17 -16.05
CA HIS A 381 -18.66 -11.60 -17.42
C HIS A 381 -19.40 -10.57 -18.27
N ASP A 382 -20.16 -9.65 -17.69
CA ASP A 382 -20.87 -8.64 -18.49
C ASP A 382 -19.91 -7.56 -19.01
N LYS A 383 -19.43 -7.79 -20.24
CA LYS A 383 -18.52 -6.95 -21.04
C LYS A 383 -18.94 -6.92 -22.53
N GLY A 384 -20.23 -7.15 -22.80
CA GLY A 384 -20.79 -7.13 -24.15
C GLY A 384 -20.10 -8.10 -25.11
N ARG A 385 -19.70 -7.63 -26.30
CA ARG A 385 -19.11 -8.48 -27.35
C ARG A 385 -17.79 -9.18 -26.96
N VAL A 386 -17.12 -8.72 -25.91
CA VAL A 386 -15.86 -9.34 -25.43
C VAL A 386 -16.08 -10.30 -24.25
N SER A 387 -17.32 -10.52 -23.80
CA SER A 387 -17.64 -11.52 -22.76
C SER A 387 -17.05 -12.92 -22.99
N PRO A 388 -17.03 -13.48 -24.23
CA PRO A 388 -16.41 -14.80 -24.46
C PRO A 388 -14.91 -14.87 -24.20
N LEU A 389 -14.19 -13.74 -24.17
CA LEU A 389 -12.78 -13.70 -23.75
C LEU A 389 -12.65 -14.05 -22.27
N LEU A 390 -13.58 -13.58 -21.44
CA LEU A 390 -13.51 -13.72 -19.99
C LEU A 390 -13.87 -15.13 -19.51
N GLU A 391 -14.57 -15.90 -20.32
CA GLU A 391 -14.80 -17.35 -20.11
C GLU A 391 -13.48 -18.15 -20.13
N GLN A 392 -12.40 -17.58 -20.66
CA GLN A 392 -11.08 -18.20 -20.72
C GLN A 392 -10.14 -17.79 -19.59
N VAL A 393 -10.56 -16.89 -18.69
CA VAL A 393 -9.72 -16.37 -17.61
C VAL A 393 -9.99 -17.15 -16.33
N PRO A 394 -9.00 -17.90 -15.78
CA PRO A 394 -9.14 -18.53 -14.47
C PRO A 394 -9.26 -17.49 -13.36
N LEU A 395 -10.20 -17.69 -12.44
CA LEU A 395 -10.44 -16.81 -11.30
C LEU A 395 -10.13 -17.53 -9.99
N PHE A 396 -9.28 -16.93 -9.15
CA PHE A 396 -8.85 -17.51 -7.88
C PHE A 396 -9.09 -16.53 -6.74
N LEU A 397 -9.91 -16.91 -5.76
CA LEU A 397 -10.07 -16.19 -4.49
C LEU A 397 -9.07 -16.73 -3.48
N VAL A 398 -8.09 -15.91 -3.09
CA VAL A 398 -7.03 -16.31 -2.17
C VAL A 398 -7.53 -16.23 -0.73
N LYS A 399 -7.30 -17.30 0.04
CA LYS A 399 -7.70 -17.44 1.45
C LYS A 399 -6.62 -17.01 2.45
N SER A 400 -5.39 -16.90 1.98
CA SER A 400 -4.22 -16.64 2.83
C SER A 400 -3.95 -15.14 2.96
N ASP A 401 -3.73 -14.67 4.19
CA ASP A 401 -3.49 -13.26 4.50
C ASP A 401 -1.98 -12.90 4.52
N ASP A 402 -1.09 -13.86 4.24
CA ASP A 402 0.37 -13.72 4.31
C ASP A 402 1.07 -13.56 2.95
N MET A 403 0.30 -13.20 1.91
CA MET A 403 0.76 -13.11 0.52
C MET A 403 1.92 -12.15 0.33
N GLY A 404 1.89 -10.99 0.99
CA GLY A 404 2.97 -10.00 0.94
C GLY A 404 4.27 -10.58 1.49
N GLN A 405 4.20 -11.29 2.62
CA GLN A 405 5.37 -11.94 3.22
C GLN A 405 5.90 -13.09 2.37
N ARG A 406 5.01 -13.93 1.81
CA ARG A 406 5.42 -15.03 0.92
C ARG A 406 6.12 -14.52 -0.33
N GLY A 407 5.60 -13.45 -0.94
CA GLY A 407 6.22 -12.85 -2.11
C GLY A 407 7.53 -12.12 -1.82
N ALA A 408 7.63 -11.42 -0.69
CA ALA A 408 8.89 -10.84 -0.23
C ALA A 408 9.96 -11.92 0.01
N HIS A 409 9.58 -13.04 0.62
CA HIS A 409 10.46 -14.18 0.78
C HIS A 409 10.88 -14.75 -0.59
N LEU A 410 9.95 -15.02 -1.51
CA LEU A 410 10.27 -15.51 -2.85
C LEU A 410 11.24 -14.59 -3.59
N ARG A 411 11.00 -13.27 -3.56
CA ARG A 411 11.88 -12.30 -4.21
C ARG A 411 13.26 -12.27 -3.54
N SER A 412 13.34 -12.41 -2.21
CA SER A 412 14.63 -12.49 -1.50
C SER A 412 15.47 -13.71 -1.91
N VAL A 413 14.85 -14.87 -2.12
CA VAL A 413 15.53 -16.07 -2.61
C VAL A 413 16.03 -15.87 -4.06
N ARG A 414 15.23 -15.23 -4.91
CA ARG A 414 15.64 -14.90 -6.29
C ARG A 414 16.79 -13.90 -6.32
N LEU A 415 16.71 -12.84 -5.51
CA LEU A 415 17.75 -11.83 -5.38
C LEU A 415 19.07 -12.42 -4.88
N LEU A 416 19.02 -13.36 -3.92
CA LEU A 416 20.19 -14.12 -3.48
C LEU A 416 20.86 -14.85 -4.65
N LYS A 417 20.08 -15.57 -5.46
CA LYS A 417 20.61 -16.29 -6.62
C LYS A 417 21.19 -15.35 -7.68
N GLU A 418 20.57 -14.21 -7.94
CA GLU A 418 21.07 -13.17 -8.86
C GLU A 418 22.43 -12.64 -8.37
N VAL A 419 22.53 -12.30 -7.09
CA VAL A 419 23.76 -11.80 -6.45
C VAL A 419 24.89 -12.81 -6.53
N LEU A 420 24.63 -14.09 -6.23
CA LEU A 420 25.63 -15.16 -6.29
C LEU A 420 26.03 -15.52 -7.73
N ALA A 421 25.13 -15.36 -8.70
CA ALA A 421 25.44 -15.54 -10.12
C ALA A 421 26.23 -14.36 -10.71
N GLY A 422 26.48 -13.29 -9.94
CA GLY A 422 27.13 -12.08 -10.42
C GLY A 422 26.26 -11.30 -11.42
N VAL A 423 24.95 -11.57 -11.45
CA VAL A 423 24.00 -10.82 -12.26
C VAL A 423 23.79 -9.48 -11.58
N SER A 424 24.46 -8.46 -12.10
CA SER A 424 24.20 -7.08 -11.69
C SER A 424 22.96 -6.60 -12.42
N THR A 425 21.78 -6.84 -11.86
CA THR A 425 20.58 -6.04 -12.13
C THR A 425 20.81 -4.66 -11.53
N ARG A 426 21.76 -3.90 -12.11
CA ARG A 426 21.77 -2.45 -11.94
C ARG A 426 20.43 -1.99 -12.48
N ILE A 427 19.48 -1.74 -11.58
CA ILE A 427 18.61 -0.57 -11.75
C ILE A 427 19.64 0.54 -11.89
N ASP A 428 19.80 1.01 -13.13
CA ASP A 428 20.84 1.95 -13.51
C ASP A 428 20.93 3.06 -12.47
N GLU A 429 22.12 3.63 -12.35
CA GLU A 429 22.38 4.92 -11.73
C GLU A 429 21.56 6.00 -12.46
N ALA A 430 20.23 5.92 -12.34
CA ALA A 430 19.31 6.91 -12.83
C ALA A 430 19.53 8.13 -11.94
N THR A 431 19.66 9.27 -12.62
CA THR A 431 19.81 10.60 -12.04
C THR A 431 18.97 10.72 -10.76
N PRO A 432 19.53 11.22 -9.64
CA PRO A 432 18.76 11.40 -8.42
C PRO A 432 17.47 12.12 -8.77
N VAL A 433 16.37 11.41 -8.52
CA VAL A 433 15.02 11.91 -8.70
C VAL A 433 14.92 13.07 -7.71
N SER A 434 14.68 14.28 -8.19
CA SER A 434 14.53 15.45 -7.30
C SER A 434 13.49 15.14 -6.23
N GLU A 435 13.64 15.68 -5.02
CA GLU A 435 12.65 15.53 -3.93
C GLU A 435 11.20 15.80 -4.41
N ASP A 436 11.03 16.66 -5.42
CA ASP A 436 9.76 17.00 -6.07
C ASP A 436 9.08 15.87 -6.87
N THR A 437 9.79 14.80 -7.20
CA THR A 437 9.26 13.68 -8.00
C THR A 437 8.82 12.49 -7.15
N LEU A 438 9.20 12.46 -5.87
CA LEU A 438 8.65 11.56 -4.88
C LEU A 438 7.44 12.27 -4.27
N VAL A 439 6.23 11.89 -4.70
CA VAL A 439 5.00 12.48 -4.17
C VAL A 439 5.05 12.36 -2.64
N PRO A 440 4.96 13.49 -1.88
CA PRO A 440 5.00 13.46 -0.43
C PRO A 440 3.86 12.58 0.11
N PRO A 441 3.94 12.09 1.36
CA PRO A 441 2.84 11.32 1.93
C PRO A 441 1.63 12.24 1.83
N ARG A 442 0.45 11.69 1.54
CA ARG A 442 -0.77 12.51 1.54
C ARG A 442 -0.93 13.09 2.95
N ASN A 443 -0.48 14.35 3.13
CA ASN A 443 -0.75 15.33 4.20
C ASN A 443 0.48 16.16 4.68
N VAL A 444 1.37 16.63 3.79
CA VAL A 444 2.31 17.69 4.18
C VAL A 444 2.34 18.78 3.11
N LEU A 445 1.65 19.89 3.37
CA LEU A 445 1.95 21.18 2.74
C LEU A 445 2.97 21.88 3.65
N PHE A 446 4.24 21.88 3.28
CA PHE A 446 5.21 22.86 3.79
C PHE A 446 5.78 23.63 2.61
N GLU A 447 5.50 24.92 2.55
CA GLU A 447 6.32 25.89 1.84
C GLU A 447 7.34 26.46 2.84
N SER A 448 8.62 26.30 2.54
CA SER A 448 9.65 27.23 3.00
C SER A 448 10.76 27.32 1.96
N VAL A 449 10.74 28.38 1.17
CA VAL A 449 11.84 28.77 0.28
C VAL A 449 12.86 29.54 1.11
N HIS A 450 14.11 29.07 1.14
CA HIS A 450 15.24 29.78 1.74
C HIS A 450 15.87 30.76 0.75
N GLY A 451 16.06 32.00 1.19
CA GLY A 451 16.94 33.00 0.59
C GLY A 451 17.34 34.02 1.66
N GLU A 452 18.63 34.26 1.83
CA GLU A 452 19.21 35.05 2.94
C GLU A 452 19.34 36.57 2.67
N SER A 453 19.23 37.30 3.79
CA SER A 453 19.79 38.61 4.15
C SER A 453 19.05 39.91 3.79
N GLU A 454 19.11 40.83 4.77
CA GLU A 454 18.52 42.18 4.88
C GLU A 454 17.00 42.26 5.03
N ASP A 455 16.50 42.01 6.26
CA ASP A 455 15.46 42.87 6.90
C ASP A 455 14.94 42.32 8.25
N LYS A 456 15.86 42.00 9.15
CA LYS A 456 15.53 41.54 10.52
C LYS A 456 14.76 42.59 11.34
N ALA A 457 14.91 43.88 11.00
CA ALA A 457 14.19 44.99 11.63
C ALA A 457 12.77 45.14 11.09
N THR A 458 12.56 44.94 9.79
CA THR A 458 11.22 44.92 9.16
C THR A 458 10.41 43.72 9.66
N LEU A 459 11.06 42.59 9.93
CA LEU A 459 10.44 41.41 10.53
C LEU A 459 9.92 41.65 11.95
N GLN A 460 10.59 42.46 12.78
CA GLN A 460 10.08 42.80 14.13
C GLN A 460 8.83 43.69 14.09
N GLN A 461 8.73 44.61 13.11
CA GLN A 461 7.51 45.39 12.86
C GLN A 461 6.41 44.56 12.18
N PHE A 462 6.75 43.51 11.44
CA PHE A 462 5.79 42.59 10.84
C PHE A 462 5.23 41.59 11.86
N VAL A 463 6.08 41.13 12.80
CA VAL A 463 5.71 40.21 13.89
C VAL A 463 4.73 40.85 14.88
N SER A 464 4.77 42.17 15.08
CA SER A 464 3.80 42.87 15.94
C SER A 464 2.39 42.95 15.32
N LYS A 465 2.27 42.91 13.98
CA LYS A 465 0.98 42.77 13.28
C LYS A 465 0.43 41.33 13.29
N PHE A 466 1.21 40.35 13.75
CA PHE A 466 0.85 38.92 13.75
C PHE A 466 0.29 38.40 15.08
N GLN A 467 -0.25 39.28 15.94
CA GLN A 467 -0.89 38.90 17.21
C GLN A 467 -2.43 38.87 17.18
N TYR A 468 -3.02 38.36 16.11
CA TYR A 468 -4.39 37.85 16.16
C TYR A 468 -4.38 36.35 15.87
N ARG A 469 -4.08 35.57 16.91
CA ARG A 469 -4.11 34.10 16.89
C ARG A 469 -5.52 33.65 17.24
N ASN A 470 -6.24 33.03 16.30
CA ASN A 470 -7.30 32.07 16.65
C ASN A 470 -6.66 30.98 17.53
N ARG A 471 -6.95 30.98 18.85
CA ARG A 471 -6.45 29.99 19.81
C ARG A 471 -7.13 28.65 19.51
N ARG A 472 -6.60 27.90 18.56
CA ARG A 472 -7.02 26.53 18.32
C ARG A 472 -6.41 25.65 19.40
N LEU A 473 -7.19 25.38 20.43
CA LEU A 473 -6.75 24.55 21.56
C LEU A 473 -7.09 23.09 21.25
N PRO A 474 -6.10 22.17 21.26
CA PRO A 474 -6.39 20.74 21.18
C PRO A 474 -7.18 20.33 22.43
N ILE A 475 -8.17 19.47 22.25
CA ILE A 475 -8.93 18.91 23.36
C ILE A 475 -8.20 17.64 23.83
N GLY A 476 -7.62 17.70 25.03
CA GLY A 476 -6.96 16.55 25.66
C GLY A 476 -7.95 15.45 26.04
N GLU A 477 -7.46 14.22 26.21
CA GLU A 477 -8.30 13.06 26.54
C GLU A 477 -9.09 13.26 27.84
N ASP A 478 -8.49 13.94 28.83
CA ASP A 478 -9.10 14.23 30.13
C ASP A 478 -10.24 15.27 30.06
N GLU A 479 -10.37 16.02 28.96
CA GLU A 479 -11.36 17.08 28.78
C GLU A 479 -12.50 16.69 27.82
N LEU A 480 -12.49 15.46 27.29
CA LEU A 480 -13.43 15.01 26.26
C LEU A 480 -14.90 15.06 26.70
N THR A 481 -15.18 14.74 27.97
CA THR A 481 -16.52 14.76 28.56
C THR A 481 -17.13 16.16 28.59
N HIS A 482 -16.31 17.19 28.82
CA HIS A 482 -16.72 18.60 28.79
C HIS A 482 -16.91 19.12 27.36
N HIS A 483 -16.30 18.46 26.38
CA HIS A 483 -16.33 18.85 24.97
C HIS A 483 -17.28 17.99 24.11
N GLU A 484 -18.11 17.15 24.73
CA GLU A 484 -19.13 16.37 24.02
C GLU A 484 -20.13 17.29 23.28
N PRO A 485 -20.59 16.89 22.08
CA PRO A 485 -21.51 17.70 21.29
C PRO A 485 -22.91 17.80 21.93
N VAL A 486 -23.38 19.03 22.13
CA VAL A 486 -24.79 19.35 22.43
C VAL A 486 -25.56 19.62 21.13
N PHE A 487 -24.92 20.35 20.21
CA PHE A 487 -25.42 20.59 18.87
C PHE A 487 -24.29 20.34 17.87
N LYS A 488 -24.50 19.45 16.91
CA LYS A 488 -23.45 18.99 15.98
C LYS A 488 -24.00 18.85 14.58
N THR A 489 -23.32 19.48 13.64
CA THR A 489 -23.64 19.34 12.21
C THR A 489 -22.44 19.80 11.38
N MET A 490 -22.59 19.78 10.06
CA MET A 490 -21.54 20.20 9.14
C MET A 490 -21.65 21.70 8.84
N LEU A 491 -20.50 22.38 8.79
CA LEU A 491 -20.38 23.78 8.38
C LEU A 491 -19.23 23.95 7.39
N TRP A 492 -19.47 24.77 6.38
CA TRP A 492 -18.40 25.37 5.60
C TRP A 492 -17.79 26.51 6.40
N ARG A 493 -16.47 26.63 6.39
CA ARG A 493 -15.76 27.81 6.88
C ARG A 493 -14.69 28.25 5.91
N THR A 494 -14.34 29.53 5.90
CA THR A 494 -13.19 30.00 5.14
C THR A 494 -11.86 29.56 5.78
N VAL A 495 -10.82 29.33 4.97
CA VAL A 495 -9.43 29.19 5.44
C VAL A 495 -8.92 30.52 5.98
N ARG A 496 -7.83 30.47 6.77
CA ARG A 496 -7.24 31.68 7.33
C ARG A 496 -6.73 32.56 6.18
N GLY A 497 -7.14 33.83 6.17
CA GLY A 497 -6.81 34.76 5.08
C GLY A 497 -7.46 34.43 3.73
N GLY A 498 -8.38 33.46 3.66
CA GLY A 498 -9.05 33.07 2.43
C GLY A 498 -10.15 34.07 2.03
N ASP A 499 -10.38 34.22 0.73
CA ASP A 499 -11.43 35.09 0.19
C ASP A 499 -12.80 34.36 0.23
N PRO A 500 -13.81 34.87 0.96
CA PRO A 500 -15.15 34.28 1.00
C PRO A 500 -15.86 34.20 -0.36
N LYS A 501 -15.38 34.95 -1.37
CA LYS A 501 -15.87 34.88 -2.75
C LYS A 501 -15.16 33.84 -3.61
N ASN A 502 -14.08 33.25 -3.11
CA ASN A 502 -13.35 32.18 -3.77
C ASN A 502 -13.81 30.83 -3.23
N ASP A 503 -14.42 30.00 -4.08
CA ASP A 503 -15.00 28.74 -3.66
C ASP A 503 -13.97 27.72 -3.13
N PHE A 504 -12.70 27.85 -3.54
CA PHE A 504 -11.58 27.02 -3.09
C PHE A 504 -11.09 27.34 -1.67
N ASP A 505 -11.42 28.52 -1.15
CA ASP A 505 -11.02 28.94 0.19
C ASP A 505 -11.98 28.42 1.27
N TRP A 506 -13.01 27.67 0.89
CA TRP A 506 -13.97 27.09 1.81
C TRP A 506 -13.66 25.64 2.16
N VAL A 507 -13.74 25.32 3.44
CA VAL A 507 -13.51 23.98 3.98
C VAL A 507 -14.73 23.50 4.73
N TYR A 508 -15.28 22.36 4.31
CA TYR A 508 -16.41 21.72 4.97
C TYR A 508 -15.94 20.85 6.13
N ARG A 509 -16.44 21.14 7.33
CA ARG A 509 -16.01 20.46 8.55
C ARG A 509 -17.20 20.08 9.42
N GLU A 510 -17.00 18.99 10.13
CA GLU A 510 -17.86 18.65 11.25
C GLU A 510 -17.56 19.61 12.39
N MET A 511 -18.56 20.38 12.79
CA MET A 511 -18.47 21.37 13.85
C MET A 511 -19.57 21.12 14.88
N TRP A 512 -19.31 21.44 16.13
CA TRP A 512 -20.30 21.30 17.19
C TRP A 512 -20.14 22.36 18.28
N ILE A 513 -21.24 22.67 18.94
CA ILE A 513 -21.24 23.34 20.23
C ILE A 513 -21.09 22.25 21.30
N ALA A 514 -20.03 22.35 22.08
CA ALA A 514 -19.70 21.46 23.18
C ALA A 514 -20.57 21.72 24.42
N ARG A 515 -20.64 20.74 25.32
CA ARG A 515 -21.34 20.84 26.61
C ARG A 515 -20.85 22.01 27.46
N ASN A 516 -19.55 22.31 27.41
CA ASN A 516 -18.98 23.49 28.06
C ASN A 516 -19.24 24.82 27.34
N GLY A 517 -20.03 24.83 26.25
CA GLY A 517 -20.38 26.00 25.46
C GLY A 517 -19.32 26.45 24.45
N SER A 518 -18.27 25.67 24.21
CA SER A 518 -17.27 26.00 23.20
C SER A 518 -17.72 25.58 21.79
N LEU A 519 -17.40 26.35 20.76
CA LEU A 519 -17.50 25.90 19.37
C LEU A 519 -16.25 25.08 19.05
N ALA A 520 -16.43 23.81 18.72
CA ALA A 520 -15.37 22.87 18.42
C ALA A 520 -15.53 22.25 17.04
N TYR A 521 -14.46 21.63 16.53
CA TYR A 521 -14.46 20.97 15.24
C TYR A 521 -13.48 19.80 15.20
N LEU A 522 -13.72 18.88 14.28
CA LEU A 522 -12.82 17.76 14.02
C LEU A 522 -11.78 18.17 12.97
N ASN A 523 -10.50 18.12 13.34
CA ASN A 523 -9.45 18.21 12.35
C ASN A 523 -9.25 16.86 11.66
N LYS A 524 -9.94 16.65 10.54
CA LYS A 524 -9.90 15.40 9.76
C LYS A 524 -8.49 14.92 9.37
N GLN A 525 -7.51 15.82 9.24
CA GLN A 525 -6.12 15.44 8.91
C GLN A 525 -5.42 14.76 10.09
N ARG A 526 -5.68 15.24 11.32
CA ARG A 526 -5.03 14.74 12.55
C ARG A 526 -5.91 13.78 13.35
N GLN A 527 -7.19 13.64 12.97
CA GLN A 527 -8.23 12.96 13.76
C GLN A 527 -8.35 13.49 15.21
N GLU A 528 -7.96 14.76 15.40
CA GLU A 528 -7.96 15.45 16.69
C GLU A 528 -9.11 16.46 16.75
N LYS A 529 -9.71 16.60 17.94
CA LYS A 529 -10.76 17.60 18.20
C LYS A 529 -10.11 18.89 18.69
N PHE A 530 -10.57 20.02 18.16
CA PHE A 530 -10.07 21.33 18.53
C PHE A 530 -11.21 22.25 18.94
N VAL A 531 -10.96 23.10 19.92
CA VAL A 531 -11.77 24.28 20.18
C VAL A 531 -11.46 25.33 19.12
N TYR A 532 -12.49 25.79 18.41
CA TYR A 532 -12.44 26.90 17.47
C TYR A 532 -12.63 28.23 18.21
N TYR A 533 -13.70 28.33 19.01
CA TYR A 533 -13.95 29.43 19.94
C TYR A 533 -14.35 28.85 21.29
N THR A 534 -13.75 29.37 22.36
CA THR A 534 -14.17 29.04 23.72
C THR A 534 -15.53 29.65 24.02
N ARG A 535 -16.19 29.20 25.09
CA ARG A 535 -17.44 29.85 25.55
C ARG A 535 -17.25 31.34 25.83
N GLU A 536 -16.10 31.74 26.37
CA GLU A 536 -15.81 33.15 26.67
C GLU A 536 -15.66 33.98 25.40
N ASP A 537 -15.04 33.42 24.36
CA ASP A 537 -14.97 34.05 23.03
C ASP A 537 -16.40 34.28 22.46
N LEU A 538 -17.28 33.29 22.60
CA LEU A 538 -18.64 33.35 22.06
C LEU A 538 -19.59 34.27 22.86
N ARG A 539 -19.34 34.49 24.16
CA ARG A 539 -20.14 35.40 25.00
C ARG A 539 -20.15 36.84 24.48
N ASN A 540 -19.05 37.27 23.87
CA ASN A 540 -18.89 38.61 23.34
C ASN A 540 -18.91 38.66 21.81
N ALA A 541 -19.24 37.55 21.14
CA ALA A 541 -19.23 37.47 19.69
C ALA A 541 -20.43 38.19 19.05
N GLU A 542 -20.19 38.92 17.96
CA GLU A 542 -21.23 39.41 17.06
C GLU A 542 -21.50 38.37 15.97
N ILE A 543 -22.76 37.94 15.84
CA ILE A 543 -23.16 36.85 14.95
C ILE A 543 -24.29 37.34 14.05
N GLU A 544 -23.99 37.46 12.76
CA GLU A 544 -24.88 38.06 11.76
C GLU A 544 -24.97 37.23 10.48
N PRO A 545 -26.17 37.08 9.89
CA PRO A 545 -26.30 36.50 8.56
C PRO A 545 -25.70 37.45 7.51
N LEU A 546 -25.01 36.90 6.53
CA LEU A 546 -24.43 37.68 5.44
C LEU A 546 -25.43 37.84 4.28
N PRO A 547 -25.43 38.98 3.55
CA PRO A 547 -26.29 39.19 2.39
C PRO A 547 -26.08 38.13 1.30
N GLU A 548 -27.14 37.77 0.58
CA GLU A 548 -27.04 36.85 -0.54
C GLU A 548 -26.11 37.41 -1.63
N GLY A 549 -25.20 36.58 -2.16
CA GLY A 549 -24.19 36.99 -3.13
C GLY A 549 -22.94 37.70 -2.54
N SER A 550 -22.88 37.92 -1.23
CA SER A 550 -21.67 38.47 -0.59
C SER A 550 -20.50 37.47 -0.51
N THR A 551 -20.80 36.18 -0.59
CA THR A 551 -19.87 35.06 -0.59
C THR A 551 -20.17 34.11 -1.75
N SER A 552 -19.23 33.21 -2.09
CA SER A 552 -19.46 32.19 -3.13
C SER A 552 -20.45 31.10 -2.70
N ARG A 553 -20.73 30.99 -1.39
CA ARG A 553 -21.64 29.99 -0.82
C ARG A 553 -22.92 30.61 -0.28
N PRO A 554 -24.11 30.09 -0.61
CA PRO A 554 -25.36 30.57 -0.04
C PRO A 554 -25.43 30.31 1.48
N TRP A 555 -26.39 30.97 2.14
CA TRP A 555 -26.67 30.78 3.56
C TRP A 555 -25.46 30.99 4.48
N SER A 556 -24.66 32.01 4.17
CA SER A 556 -23.49 32.39 4.93
C SER A 556 -23.82 33.28 6.14
N PHE A 557 -22.97 33.24 7.15
CA PHE A 557 -23.04 34.09 8.35
C PHE A 557 -21.63 34.34 8.90
N SER A 558 -21.43 35.46 9.59
CA SER A 558 -20.16 35.80 10.24
C SER A 558 -20.26 35.64 11.75
N VAL A 559 -19.13 35.27 12.36
CA VAL A 559 -18.88 35.31 13.80
C VAL A 559 -17.66 36.21 14.00
N LEU A 560 -17.89 37.38 14.59
CA LEU A 560 -16.84 38.33 14.92
C LEU A 560 -16.56 38.24 16.42
N VAL A 561 -15.32 37.99 16.78
CA VAL A 561 -14.86 37.97 18.18
C VAL A 561 -13.75 39.01 18.32
N ASP A 562 -13.83 39.84 19.35
CA ASP A 562 -12.81 40.86 19.61
C ASP A 562 -11.41 40.24 19.74
N GLY A 563 -10.48 40.76 18.94
CA GLY A 563 -9.12 40.23 18.88
C GLY A 563 -8.95 38.99 18.00
N PHE A 564 -9.90 38.70 17.11
CA PHE A 564 -9.76 37.65 16.10
C PHE A 564 -10.15 38.15 14.71
N GLU A 565 -9.64 37.50 13.66
CA GLU A 565 -10.16 37.71 12.30
C GLU A 565 -11.61 37.22 12.23
N PRO A 566 -12.51 37.92 11.51
CA PRO A 566 -13.90 37.50 11.35
C PRO A 566 -13.97 36.10 10.74
N ALA A 567 -14.61 35.16 11.44
CA ALA A 567 -14.84 33.83 10.90
C ALA A 567 -16.14 33.82 10.10
N ILE A 568 -16.06 33.36 8.85
CA ILE A 568 -17.21 33.27 7.96
C ILE A 568 -17.57 31.80 7.78
N PHE A 569 -18.84 31.50 8.00
CA PHE A 569 -19.42 30.16 7.93
C PHE A 569 -20.55 30.11 6.92
N SER A 570 -20.83 28.93 6.38
CA SER A 570 -21.99 28.67 5.52
C SER A 570 -22.59 27.30 5.85
N ALA A 571 -23.91 27.26 6.01
CA ALA A 571 -24.67 26.02 6.21
C ALA A 571 -25.15 25.47 4.87
N SER A 572 -25.65 24.22 4.85
CA SER A 572 -26.17 23.59 3.63
C SER A 572 -27.62 23.96 3.29
N SER A 573 -28.26 24.79 4.12
CA SER A 573 -29.60 25.34 3.89
C SER A 573 -29.82 26.60 4.73
N GLU A 574 -30.82 27.40 4.36
CA GLU A 574 -31.23 28.58 5.14
C GLU A 574 -31.64 28.23 6.57
N VAL A 575 -32.42 27.15 6.72
CA VAL A 575 -32.84 26.63 8.03
C VAL A 575 -31.61 26.24 8.86
N GLY A 576 -30.64 25.58 8.24
CA GLY A 576 -29.38 25.20 8.91
C GLY A 576 -28.58 26.41 9.37
N ARG A 577 -28.49 27.47 8.56
CA ARG A 577 -27.83 28.73 8.93
C ARG A 577 -28.51 29.35 10.15
N ASN A 578 -29.85 29.47 10.10
CA ASN A 578 -30.61 30.10 11.18
C ASN A 578 -30.47 29.31 12.48
N LEU A 579 -30.49 27.98 12.41
CA LEU A 579 -30.27 27.11 13.56
C LEU A 579 -28.88 27.29 14.17
N TRP A 580 -27.83 27.37 13.34
CA TRP A 580 -26.47 27.68 13.82
C TRP A 580 -26.39 29.02 14.54
N ILE A 581 -26.99 30.06 13.96
CA ILE A 581 -27.00 31.40 14.56
C ILE A 581 -27.76 31.38 15.89
N GLU A 582 -28.89 30.68 15.97
CA GLU A 582 -29.69 30.52 17.18
C GLU A 582 -28.89 29.81 18.28
N GLU A 583 -28.31 28.65 17.98
CA GLU A 583 -27.54 27.87 18.94
C GLU A 583 -26.30 28.62 19.46
N LEU A 584 -25.58 29.33 18.59
CA LEU A 584 -24.45 30.17 19.01
C LEU A 584 -24.91 31.36 19.87
N ARG A 585 -26.11 31.90 19.65
CA ARG A 585 -26.71 32.94 20.51
C ARG A 585 -27.22 32.39 21.84
N VAL A 586 -27.67 31.14 21.90
CA VAL A 586 -28.01 30.47 23.17
C VAL A 586 -26.77 30.37 24.05
N VAL A 587 -25.64 29.93 23.50
CA VAL A 587 -24.34 29.91 24.22
C VAL A 587 -23.96 31.30 24.75
N ARG A 588 -24.25 32.35 24.00
CA ARG A 588 -24.05 33.75 24.41
C ARG A 588 -24.95 34.15 25.60
N GLY A 589 -26.19 33.65 25.64
CA GLY A 589 -27.22 34.02 26.62
C GLY A 589 -27.28 33.17 27.90
N SER A 590 -26.67 31.98 27.93
CA SER A 590 -26.70 31.10 29.10
C SER A 590 -25.78 31.60 30.23
N SER A 591 -26.36 32.13 31.30
CA SER A 591 -25.71 32.32 32.60
C SER A 591 -25.47 30.95 33.28
N ASP A 592 -24.33 30.79 33.95
CA ASP A 592 -23.95 29.54 34.63
C ASP A 592 -25.00 29.11 35.67
N THR A 593 -25.74 28.05 35.37
CA THR A 593 -26.55 27.27 36.32
C THR A 593 -26.18 25.80 36.22
#